data_AF-A0A7S4I861-F1
#
_entry.id   AF-A0A7S4I861-F1
#
_cell.length_a   1.000
_cell.length_b   1.000
_cell.length_c   1.000
_cell.angle_alpha   90.00
_cell.angle_beta   90.00
_cell.angle_gamma   90.00
#
_symmetry.space_group_name_H-M   'P 1'
#
loop_
_entity.id
_entity.type
_entity.pdbx_description
1 polymer ?
#
loop_
_entity_poly.entity_id
_entity_poly.type
_entity_poly.pdbx_seq_one_letter_code
_entity_poly.pdbx_strand_id
1 'polypeptide(L)'
;HFFKTAGIQIVADDLTVTNPKRIATAIEKKAADALLLKVNQIGTLSESIKAAQDSFAAGWGVMVSHRSGETEDTFIADLVVGLRTGQIKTGAPARSERLAKLNQLLRIEEEL
;
A
#
# COMPACT_ATOMS: atom_id res chain seq x y z
N HIS A 1 -6.61 -20.66 -12.80
CA HIS A 1 -5.29 -20.01 -12.61
C HIS A 1 -5.41 -18.51 -12.95
N PHE A 2 -6.33 -17.80 -12.28
CA PHE A 2 -6.82 -16.46 -12.65
C PHE A 2 -5.70 -15.42 -12.89
N PHE A 3 -4.69 -15.41 -12.03
CA PHE A 3 -3.55 -14.49 -12.15
C PHE A 3 -2.82 -14.57 -13.51
N LYS A 4 -2.65 -15.77 -14.07
CA LYS A 4 -1.91 -15.96 -15.34
C LYS A 4 -2.58 -15.29 -16.54
N THR A 5 -3.88 -15.04 -16.48
CA THR A 5 -4.69 -14.55 -17.60
C THR A 5 -5.29 -13.17 -17.35
N ALA A 6 -5.05 -12.57 -16.18
CA ALA A 6 -5.70 -11.32 -15.80
C ALA A 6 -5.23 -10.12 -16.64
N GLY A 7 -3.92 -10.00 -16.89
CA GLY A 7 -3.33 -8.90 -17.68
C GLY A 7 -3.50 -7.50 -17.05
N ILE A 8 -3.92 -7.43 -15.80
CA ILE A 8 -4.15 -6.23 -15.00
C ILE A 8 -3.61 -6.46 -13.59
N GLN A 9 -3.38 -5.37 -12.85
CA GLN A 9 -2.95 -5.44 -11.45
C GLN A 9 -3.97 -6.18 -10.59
N ILE A 10 -3.51 -7.22 -9.89
CA ILE A 10 -4.24 -7.99 -8.89
C ILE A 10 -3.64 -7.69 -7.52
N VAL A 11 -4.37 -6.91 -6.73
CA VAL A 11 -3.91 -6.45 -5.42
C VAL A 11 -4.31 -7.44 -4.31
N ALA A 12 -3.34 -7.89 -3.53
CA ALA A 12 -3.54 -8.71 -2.35
C ALA A 12 -3.73 -7.85 -1.08
N ASP A 13 -4.95 -7.88 -0.54
CA ASP A 13 -5.32 -7.28 0.76
C ASP A 13 -5.46 -8.36 1.84
N ASP A 14 -6.65 -8.93 2.05
CA ASP A 14 -6.89 -9.98 3.07
C ASP A 14 -6.09 -11.26 2.83
N LEU A 15 -5.61 -11.46 1.59
CA LEU A 15 -4.74 -12.58 1.23
C LEU A 15 -3.36 -12.47 1.90
N THR A 16 -2.84 -11.25 2.07
CA THR A 16 -1.50 -11.00 2.61
C THR A 16 -1.55 -10.35 3.98
N VAL A 17 -2.56 -9.53 4.29
CA VAL A 17 -2.74 -8.76 5.54
C VAL A 17 -1.45 -8.07 6.00
N THR A 18 -0.68 -7.54 5.06
CA THR A 18 0.66 -6.95 5.29
C THR A 18 1.60 -7.88 6.10
N ASN A 19 1.40 -9.19 6.04
CA ASN A 19 2.18 -10.19 6.78
C ASN A 19 3.27 -10.81 5.89
N PRO A 20 4.57 -10.71 6.26
CA PRO A 20 5.68 -11.19 5.44
C PRO A 20 5.58 -12.68 5.02
N LYS A 21 5.09 -13.56 5.91
CA LYS A 21 4.96 -15.00 5.61
C LYS A 21 3.89 -15.25 4.54
N ARG A 22 2.79 -14.48 4.58
CA ARG A 22 1.70 -14.59 3.60
C ARG A 22 2.09 -13.95 2.27
N ILE A 23 2.86 -12.84 2.31
CA ILE A 23 3.45 -12.22 1.12
C ILE A 23 4.37 -13.22 0.40
N ALA A 24 5.30 -13.84 1.12
CA ALA A 24 6.20 -14.85 0.55
C ALA A 24 5.42 -16.02 -0.10
N THR A 25 4.41 -16.54 0.60
CA THR A 25 3.53 -17.59 0.07
C THR A 25 2.77 -17.13 -1.19
N ALA A 26 2.27 -15.90 -1.21
CA ALA A 26 1.50 -15.36 -2.33
C ALA A 26 2.37 -15.11 -3.57
N ILE A 27 3.62 -14.68 -3.36
CA ILE A 27 4.64 -14.56 -4.42
C ILE A 27 4.96 -15.94 -5.01
N GLU A 28 5.28 -16.93 -4.16
CA GLU A 28 5.59 -18.29 -4.59
C GLU A 28 4.45 -18.90 -5.42
N LYS A 29 3.21 -18.74 -4.95
CA LYS A 29 2.01 -19.25 -5.62
C LYS A 29 1.57 -18.43 -6.83
N LYS A 30 2.23 -17.30 -7.13
CA LYS A 30 1.84 -16.35 -8.18
C LYS A 30 0.34 -16.00 -8.06
N ALA A 31 -0.06 -15.58 -6.86
CA ALA A 31 -1.46 -15.33 -6.53
C ALA A 31 -1.93 -13.90 -6.87
N ALA A 32 -0.99 -12.95 -6.95
CA ALA A 32 -1.19 -11.53 -7.17
C ALA A 32 0.10 -10.91 -7.73
N ASP A 33 0.06 -9.61 -8.06
CA ASP A 33 1.23 -8.81 -8.47
C ASP A 33 1.29 -7.45 -7.77
N ALA A 34 0.47 -7.23 -6.75
CA ALA A 34 0.56 -6.03 -5.93
C ALA A 34 0.17 -6.29 -4.47
N LEU A 35 0.81 -5.56 -3.55
CA LEU A 35 0.48 -5.57 -2.13
C LEU A 35 -0.41 -4.36 -1.80
N LEU A 36 -1.52 -4.58 -1.08
CA LEU A 36 -2.18 -3.49 -0.35
C LEU A 36 -1.53 -3.34 1.03
N LEU A 37 -0.76 -2.26 1.21
CA LEU A 37 0.04 -2.06 2.41
C LEU A 37 -0.73 -1.24 3.44
N LYS A 38 -1.03 -1.84 4.59
CA LYS A 38 -1.68 -1.20 5.75
C LYS A 38 -0.75 -1.31 6.96
N VAL A 39 -0.09 -0.21 7.31
CA VAL A 39 0.98 -0.19 8.34
C VAL A 39 0.54 -0.77 9.69
N ASN A 40 -0.71 -0.52 10.10
CA ASN A 40 -1.23 -1.00 11.37
C ASN A 40 -1.67 -2.48 11.37
N GLN A 41 -1.56 -3.19 10.24
CA GLN A 41 -1.70 -4.66 10.23
C GLN A 41 -0.41 -5.37 10.66
N ILE A 42 0.76 -4.76 10.40
CA ILE A 42 2.07 -5.32 10.77
C ILE A 42 2.64 -4.68 12.04
N GLY A 43 2.28 -3.42 12.32
CA GLY A 43 2.45 -2.78 13.62
C GLY A 43 3.64 -1.83 13.72
N THR A 44 4.66 -1.95 12.87
CA THR A 44 5.81 -1.04 12.86
C THR A 44 6.13 -0.49 11.48
N LEU A 45 6.79 0.67 11.45
CA LEU A 45 7.27 1.29 10.22
C LEU A 45 8.32 0.41 9.53
N SER A 46 9.31 -0.08 10.28
CA SER A 46 10.39 -0.92 9.72
C SER A 46 9.85 -2.17 9.03
N GLU A 47 8.88 -2.86 9.65
CA GLU A 47 8.27 -4.04 9.03
C GLU A 47 7.39 -3.68 7.84
N SER A 48 6.72 -2.53 7.87
CA SER A 48 5.97 -2.03 6.70
C SER A 48 6.88 -1.76 5.51
N ILE A 49 8.01 -1.07 5.73
CA ILE A 49 9.01 -0.80 4.70
C ILE A 49 9.58 -2.12 4.16
N LYS A 50 9.89 -3.08 5.05
CA LYS A 50 10.38 -4.39 4.65
C LYS A 50 9.38 -5.15 3.79
N ALA A 51 8.09 -5.13 4.14
CA ALA A 51 7.04 -5.75 3.35
C ALA A 51 6.90 -5.11 1.95
N ALA A 52 7.05 -3.79 1.85
CA ALA A 52 7.08 -3.08 0.57
C ALA A 52 8.31 -3.50 -0.26
N GLN A 53 9.50 -3.51 0.34
CA GLN A 53 10.75 -3.90 -0.32
C GLN A 53 10.72 -5.34 -0.83
N ASP A 54 10.18 -6.27 -0.04
CA ASP A 54 10.02 -7.68 -0.46
C ASP A 54 9.07 -7.81 -1.65
N SER A 55 8.00 -7.01 -1.66
CA SER A 55 7.06 -6.95 -2.79
C SER A 55 7.74 -6.39 -4.04
N PHE A 56 8.48 -5.28 -3.92
CA PHE A 56 9.23 -4.70 -5.03
C PHE A 56 10.29 -5.65 -5.59
N ALA A 57 11.01 -6.36 -4.72
CA ALA A 57 12.01 -7.34 -5.12
C ALA A 57 11.40 -8.52 -5.91
N ALA A 58 10.14 -8.85 -5.66
CA ALA A 58 9.37 -9.83 -6.42
C ALA A 58 8.71 -9.27 -7.69
N GLY A 59 8.97 -8.01 -8.03
CA GLY A 59 8.37 -7.31 -9.16
C GLY A 59 6.90 -6.92 -8.95
N TRP A 60 6.42 -6.94 -7.70
CA TRP A 60 5.07 -6.50 -7.37
C TRP A 60 4.99 -4.99 -7.21
N GLY A 61 3.83 -4.43 -7.56
CA GLY A 61 3.45 -3.09 -7.13
C GLY A 61 3.14 -3.03 -5.64
N VAL A 62 3.13 -1.83 -5.07
CA VAL A 62 2.66 -1.60 -3.70
C VAL A 62 1.67 -0.45 -3.71
N MET A 63 0.49 -0.66 -3.13
CA MET A 63 -0.52 0.37 -2.94
C MET A 63 -0.64 0.66 -1.45
N VAL A 64 -0.15 1.83 -1.04
CA VAL A 64 -0.31 2.29 0.35
C VAL A 64 -1.79 2.56 0.60
N SER A 65 -2.30 2.13 1.74
CA SER A 65 -3.74 2.08 1.99
C SER A 65 -4.11 2.60 3.37
N HIS A 66 -5.20 3.37 3.40
CA HIS A 66 -5.85 3.79 4.62
C HIS A 66 -6.56 2.64 5.35
N ARG A 67 -7.18 2.96 6.49
CA ARG A 67 -8.19 2.09 7.13
C ARG A 67 -9.60 2.66 7.00
N SER A 68 -10.60 1.82 7.25
CA SER A 68 -12.01 2.26 7.24
C SER A 68 -12.27 3.31 8.33
N GLY A 69 -11.80 3.07 9.55
CA GLY A 69 -11.64 4.10 10.58
C GLY A 69 -10.29 4.79 10.41
N GLU A 70 -10.31 6.07 10.02
CA GLU A 70 -9.12 6.90 9.85
C GLU A 70 -9.15 8.10 10.79
N THR A 71 -8.00 8.75 10.92
CA THR A 71 -7.82 9.98 11.69
C THR A 71 -7.41 11.13 10.75
N GLU A 72 -7.16 12.30 11.30
CA GLU A 72 -6.59 13.46 10.61
C GLU A 72 -5.10 13.28 10.26
N ASP A 73 -4.43 12.28 10.85
CA ASP A 73 -3.00 12.01 10.66
C ASP A 73 -2.67 11.79 9.18
N THR A 74 -1.60 12.37 8.66
CA THR A 74 -1.27 12.32 7.22
C THR A 74 -0.14 11.36 6.87
N PHE A 75 0.34 10.56 7.82
CA PHE A 75 1.54 9.73 7.71
C PHE A 75 1.64 8.91 6.42
N ILE A 76 0.53 8.32 5.97
CA ILE A 76 0.52 7.48 4.78
C ILE A 76 0.72 8.26 3.46
N ALA A 77 0.52 9.58 3.46
CA ALA A 77 0.84 10.44 2.32
C ALA A 77 2.37 10.57 2.15
N ASP A 78 3.08 10.89 3.23
CA ASP A 78 4.55 10.93 3.23
C ASP A 78 5.14 9.54 2.97
N LEU A 79 4.53 8.48 3.51
CA LEU A 79 4.98 7.10 3.29
C LEU A 79 4.89 6.67 1.82
N VAL A 80 3.80 6.99 1.11
CA VAL A 80 3.66 6.60 -0.30
C VAL A 80 4.71 7.28 -1.18
N VAL A 81 5.03 8.54 -0.88
CA VAL A 81 6.07 9.30 -1.59
C VAL A 81 7.44 8.74 -1.24
N GLY A 82 7.75 8.55 0.05
CA GLY A 82 9.04 8.03 0.52
C GLY A 82 9.36 6.62 0.04
N LEU A 83 8.35 5.76 -0.08
CA LEU A 83 8.50 4.42 -0.68
C LEU A 83 8.44 4.42 -2.20
N ARG A 84 8.11 5.56 -2.83
CA ARG A 84 7.94 5.72 -4.28
C ARG A 84 7.03 4.64 -4.88
N THR A 85 5.92 4.34 -4.22
CA THR A 85 5.06 3.22 -4.66
C THR A 85 4.20 3.57 -5.88
N GLY A 86 4.01 4.87 -6.15
CA GLY A 86 3.26 5.39 -7.29
C GLY A 86 1.73 5.30 -7.17
N GLN A 87 1.20 4.72 -6.09
CA GLN A 87 -0.24 4.53 -5.91
C GLN A 87 -0.64 4.49 -4.43
N ILE A 88 -1.72 5.22 -4.11
CA ILE A 88 -2.31 5.29 -2.77
C ILE A 88 -3.83 5.14 -2.85
N LYS A 89 -4.39 4.39 -1.91
CA LYS A 89 -5.84 4.27 -1.68
C LYS A 89 -6.18 4.91 -0.34
N THR A 90 -6.52 6.19 -0.37
CA THR A 90 -6.84 6.96 0.85
C THR A 90 -8.27 7.49 0.95
N GLY A 91 -9.19 6.99 0.11
CA GLY A 91 -10.62 7.29 0.16
C GLY A 91 -11.09 8.27 -0.91
N ALA A 92 -12.39 8.56 -0.89
CA ALA A 92 -13.00 9.57 -1.78
C ALA A 92 -12.49 10.98 -1.45
N PRO A 93 -12.61 11.95 -2.38
CA PRO A 93 -12.31 13.37 -2.12
C PRO A 93 -13.42 14.05 -1.30
N ALA A 94 -13.78 13.42 -0.17
CA ALA A 94 -14.76 13.86 0.78
C ALA A 94 -14.42 13.27 2.15
N ARG A 95 -14.85 13.96 3.21
CA ARG A 95 -14.52 13.66 4.63
C ARG A 95 -13.04 13.93 4.94
N SER A 96 -12.80 14.74 5.98
CA SER A 96 -11.50 15.35 6.21
C SER A 96 -10.39 14.36 6.57
N GLU A 97 -10.73 13.18 7.12
CA GLU A 97 -9.75 12.13 7.39
C GLU A 97 -9.13 11.55 6.10
N ARG A 98 -9.80 11.74 4.95
CA ARG A 98 -9.32 11.36 3.61
C ARG A 98 -8.61 12.54 2.95
N LEU A 99 -9.25 13.71 2.98
CA LEU A 99 -8.71 14.94 2.41
C LEU A 99 -7.40 15.36 3.06
N ALA A 100 -7.19 15.08 4.35
CA ALA A 100 -5.94 15.39 5.03
C ALA A 100 -4.73 14.78 4.30
N LYS A 101 -4.82 13.51 3.89
CA LYS A 101 -3.76 12.82 3.14
C LYS A 101 -3.63 13.36 1.71
N LEU A 102 -4.75 13.58 1.03
CA LEU A 102 -4.74 14.13 -0.33
C LEU A 102 -4.14 15.54 -0.38
N ASN A 103 -4.49 16.39 0.58
CA ASN A 103 -3.91 17.72 0.71
C ASN A 103 -2.44 17.66 1.10
N GLN A 104 -2.03 16.68 1.93
CA GLN A 104 -0.62 16.47 2.22
C GLN A 104 0.17 16.09 0.97
N LEU A 105 -0.39 15.26 0.09
CA LEU A 105 0.25 14.96 -1.20
C LEU A 105 0.43 16.21 -2.06
N LEU A 106 -0.56 17.11 -2.11
CA LEU A 106 -0.42 18.38 -2.83
C LEU A 106 0.68 19.27 -2.23
N ARG A 107 0.83 19.29 -0.90
CA ARG A 107 1.92 20.03 -0.24
C ARG A 107 3.29 19.43 -0.55
N ILE A 108 3.41 18.10 -0.51
CA ILE A 108 4.66 17.42 -0.87
C ILE A 108 5.01 17.66 -2.34
N GLU A 109 4.02 17.67 -3.24
CA GLU A 109 4.22 18.01 -4.65
C GLU A 109 4.68 19.47 -4.85
N GLU A 110 4.13 20.42 -4.09
CA GLU A 110 4.55 21.83 -4.12
C GLU A 110 5.98 22.03 -3.58
N GLU A 111 6.42 21.20 -2.63
CA GLU A 111 7.73 21.30 -1.97
C GLU A 111 8.89 20.73 -2.80
N LEU A 112 8.63 19.77 -3.70
CA LEU A 112 9.63 19.05 -4.51
C LEU A 112 9.99 19.75 -5.84
#